data_AF-A0A4S4D0X8-F1
#
_entry.id   AF-A0A4S4D0X8-F1
#
_cell.length_a   1.000
_cell.length_b   1.000
_cell.length_c   1.000
_cell.angle_alpha   90.00
_cell.angle_beta   90.00
_cell.angle_gamma   90.00
#
_symmetry.space_group_name_H-M   'P 1'
#
loop_
_entity.id
_entity.type
_entity.pdbx_description
1 polymer ?
#
loop_
_entity_poly.entity_id
_entity_poly.type
_entity_poly.pdbx_seq_one_letter_code
_entity_poly.pdbx_strand_id
1 'polypeptide(L)'
;MVTITISSLFIRIFWESTKFEGHTDKIEPWYGTAYSVEKITVSMIQQWMESAPDEHLHLPAPNVFIPTDLSLKNVVEMAKFPLLLRKSSYSRLWYKPDTMFSTPKAFVRIDFNCPYAGNSPEAEVLTDIFTRLLMDYLNEYAYYAQVAGLYYAINHTDNGFQAFFWQTRSDSIRCTVENSTVAAGSAAAISLSCTSFGVFASLCFALLLFSSLPFSF
;
A
#
# COMPACT_ATOMS: atom_id res chain seq x y z
N MET A 1 -29.09 9.24 7.06
CA MET A 1 -28.13 8.88 8.13
C MET A 1 -28.92 8.60 9.40
N VAL A 2 -28.71 7.48 10.09
CA VAL A 2 -29.38 7.17 11.37
C VAL A 2 -28.32 7.19 12.46
N THR A 3 -28.50 8.05 13.47
CA THR A 3 -27.59 8.16 14.62
C THR A 3 -28.25 7.55 15.83
N ILE A 4 -27.64 6.55 16.45
CA ILE A 4 -28.28 5.77 17.51
C ILE A 4 -27.52 5.95 18.83
N THR A 5 -28.20 6.25 19.94
CA THR A 5 -27.56 6.63 21.24
C THR A 5 -28.13 5.94 22.48
N ILE A 6 -27.26 5.40 23.35
CA ILE A 6 -27.50 5.05 24.78
C ILE A 6 -26.23 5.29 25.65
N SER A 7 -26.44 5.59 26.94
CA SER A 7 -25.44 5.57 28.03
C SER A 7 -25.76 4.44 29.02
N SER A 8 -24.85 3.54 29.42
CA SER A 8 -23.65 3.81 30.23
C SER A 8 -22.37 3.02 29.84
N LEU A 9 -22.36 2.35 28.69
CA LEU A 9 -21.16 1.90 27.97
C LEU A 9 -21.39 2.37 26.53
N PHE A 10 -20.90 3.57 26.21
CA PHE A 10 -21.44 4.40 25.13
C PHE A 10 -21.09 3.88 23.73
N ILE A 11 -21.86 2.91 23.22
CA ILE A 11 -21.85 2.55 21.80
C ILE A 11 -22.79 3.50 21.06
N ARG A 12 -22.26 4.18 20.04
CA ARG A 12 -23.04 4.97 19.07
C ARG A 12 -22.84 4.39 17.70
N ILE A 13 -23.93 4.08 17.01
CA ILE A 13 -23.90 3.54 15.66
C ILE A 13 -24.41 4.61 14.71
N PHE A 14 -23.62 4.85 13.66
CA PHE A 14 -24.02 5.66 12.52
C PHE A 14 -24.30 4.72 11.35
N TRP A 15 -25.53 4.75 10.85
CA TRP A 15 -25.94 3.96 9.70
C TRP A 15 -26.33 4.89 8.54
N GLU A 16 -25.53 4.85 7.49
CA GLU A 16 -25.76 5.61 6.27
C GLU A 16 -26.20 4.69 5.13
N SER A 17 -27.32 5.03 4.50
CA SER A 17 -27.82 4.34 3.32
C SER A 17 -28.80 5.26 2.58
N THR A 18 -28.79 5.19 1.25
CA THR A 18 -29.79 5.87 0.40
C THR A 18 -31.21 5.33 0.61
N LYS A 19 -31.34 4.11 1.17
CA LYS A 19 -32.64 3.51 1.48
C LYS A 19 -33.46 4.26 2.53
N PHE A 20 -32.84 5.17 3.30
CA PHE A 20 -33.52 5.98 4.31
C PHE A 20 -34.09 7.29 3.75
N GLU A 21 -33.91 7.57 2.45
CA GLU A 21 -34.47 8.75 1.83
C GLU A 21 -36.00 8.78 1.97
N GLY A 22 -36.54 9.91 2.42
CA GLY A 22 -37.97 10.08 2.73
C GLY A 22 -38.46 9.39 4.02
N HIS A 23 -37.59 8.66 4.73
CA HIS A 23 -37.93 7.93 5.95
C HIS A 23 -37.28 8.50 7.22
N THR A 24 -36.68 9.70 7.11
CA THR A 24 -36.04 10.40 8.22
C THR A 24 -36.92 11.50 8.80
N ASP A 25 -36.81 11.75 10.11
CA ASP A 25 -37.68 12.67 10.87
C ASP A 25 -37.00 13.97 11.32
N LYS A 26 -35.68 14.09 11.14
CA LYS A 26 -34.89 15.26 11.55
C LYS A 26 -34.04 15.78 10.41
N ILE A 27 -33.70 17.06 10.50
CA ILE A 27 -32.84 17.76 9.55
C ILE A 27 -31.78 18.52 10.36
N GLU A 28 -30.52 18.33 10.00
CA GLU A 28 -29.40 19.02 10.62
C GLU A 28 -29.39 20.50 10.19
N PRO A 29 -29.27 21.48 11.11
CA PRO A 29 -29.47 22.91 10.81
C PRO A 29 -28.55 23.55 9.77
N TRP A 30 -27.29 23.10 9.65
CA TRP A 30 -26.27 23.81 8.87
C TRP A 30 -26.15 23.29 7.44
N TYR A 31 -26.17 21.97 7.27
CA TYR A 31 -26.00 21.29 5.98
C TYR A 31 -27.31 20.73 5.44
N GLY A 32 -28.40 20.76 6.23
CA GLY A 32 -29.69 20.21 5.82
C GLY A 32 -29.68 18.68 5.73
N THR A 33 -28.74 18.00 6.39
CA THR A 33 -28.64 16.54 6.35
C THR A 33 -29.86 15.92 6.99
N ALA A 34 -30.59 15.10 6.25
CA ALA A 34 -31.74 14.36 6.74
C ALA A 34 -31.31 13.14 7.56
N TYR A 35 -31.79 13.02 8.80
CA TYR A 35 -31.40 11.97 9.72
C TYR A 35 -32.52 11.56 10.67
N SER A 36 -32.35 10.40 11.30
CA SER A 36 -33.20 9.95 12.41
C SER A 36 -32.35 9.49 13.57
N VAL A 37 -32.96 9.54 14.76
CA VAL A 37 -32.31 9.05 15.98
C VAL A 37 -33.17 7.99 16.62
N GLU A 38 -32.61 6.79 16.71
CA GLU A 38 -33.24 5.67 17.37
C GLU A 38 -32.49 5.32 18.65
N LYS A 39 -33.18 4.69 19.58
CA LYS A 39 -32.61 4.21 20.83
C LYS A 39 -32.37 2.71 20.71
N ILE A 40 -31.13 2.25 20.80
CA ILE A 40 -30.82 0.81 20.91
C ILE A 40 -31.47 0.28 22.18
N THR A 41 -32.29 -0.75 22.10
CA THR A 41 -32.86 -1.36 23.31
C THR A 41 -31.88 -2.33 23.94
N VAL A 42 -32.03 -2.60 25.24
CA VAL A 42 -31.22 -3.61 25.95
C VAL A 42 -31.39 -5.00 25.32
N SER A 43 -32.60 -5.32 24.85
CA SER A 43 -32.86 -6.59 24.17
C SER A 43 -32.08 -6.73 22.86
N MET A 44 -31.92 -5.66 22.08
CA MET A 44 -31.09 -5.68 20.86
C MET A 44 -29.62 -5.94 21.18
N ILE A 45 -29.09 -5.30 22.22
CA ILE A 45 -27.70 -5.52 22.67
C ILE A 45 -27.51 -6.98 23.07
N GLN A 46 -28.43 -7.53 23.86
CA GLN A 46 -28.35 -8.91 24.29
C GLN A 46 -28.41 -9.87 23.09
N GLN A 47 -29.29 -9.62 22.12
CA GLN A 47 -29.34 -10.40 20.87
C GLN A 47 -28.01 -10.35 20.09
N TRP A 48 -27.34 -9.20 20.04
CA TRP A 48 -26.03 -9.07 19.38
C TRP A 48 -24.94 -9.85 20.12
N MET A 49 -24.94 -9.81 21.46
CA MET A 49 -23.99 -10.58 22.26
C MET A 49 -24.18 -12.09 22.11
N GLU A 50 -25.44 -12.55 22.08
CA GLU A 50 -25.79 -13.96 21.89
C GLU A 50 -25.52 -14.45 20.45
N SER A 51 -25.63 -13.55 19.46
CA SER A 51 -25.36 -13.84 18.05
C SER A 51 -23.93 -13.52 17.62
N ALA A 52 -23.04 -13.20 18.56
CA ALA A 52 -21.66 -12.87 18.24
C ALA A 52 -20.98 -14.11 17.61
N PRO A 53 -20.41 -13.99 16.40
CA PRO A 53 -19.77 -15.13 15.77
C PRO A 53 -18.51 -15.53 16.54
N ASP A 54 -18.25 -16.84 16.61
CA ASP A 54 -16.96 -17.37 17.08
C ASP A 54 -15.93 -17.19 15.96
N GLU A 55 -15.50 -15.94 15.77
CA GLU A 55 -14.42 -15.62 14.86
C GLU A 55 -13.09 -15.92 15.56
N HIS A 56 -12.17 -16.56 14.83
CA HIS A 56 -10.80 -16.83 15.29
C HIS A 56 -9.95 -15.54 15.35
N LEU A 57 -10.47 -14.50 15.99
CA LEU A 57 -9.80 -13.25 16.22
C LEU A 57 -8.63 -13.48 17.16
N HIS A 58 -7.44 -13.13 16.71
CA HIS A 58 -6.23 -13.16 17.49
C HIS A 58 -5.53 -11.81 17.42
N LEU A 59 -4.65 -11.57 18.38
CA LEU A 59 -3.76 -10.43 18.29
C LEU A 59 -2.84 -10.60 17.06
N PRO A 60 -2.47 -9.50 16.38
CA PRO A 60 -1.55 -9.58 15.26
C PRO A 60 -0.20 -10.15 15.69
N ALA A 61 0.49 -10.81 14.76
CA ALA A 61 1.85 -11.27 14.99
C ALA A 61 2.81 -10.06 15.18
N PRO A 62 3.98 -10.26 15.80
CA PRO A 62 5.00 -9.21 15.89
C PRO A 62 5.34 -8.63 14.51
N ASN A 63 5.36 -7.31 14.42
CA ASN A 63 5.63 -6.61 13.17
C ASN A 63 7.11 -6.73 12.76
N VAL A 64 7.38 -7.51 11.72
CA VAL A 64 8.73 -7.78 11.18
C VAL A 64 9.36 -6.58 10.45
N PHE A 65 8.58 -5.53 10.15
CA PHE A 65 9.07 -4.33 9.46
C PHE A 65 9.61 -3.26 10.39
N ILE A 66 9.47 -3.44 11.72
CA ILE A 66 10.06 -2.51 12.68
C ILE A 66 11.58 -2.51 12.49
N PRO A 67 12.17 -1.36 12.14
CA PRO A 67 13.58 -1.27 11.82
C PRO A 67 14.43 -1.41 13.08
N THR A 68 15.55 -2.11 12.94
CA THR A 68 16.53 -2.39 14.00
C THR A 68 17.84 -1.65 13.79
N ASP A 69 18.14 -1.24 12.54
CA ASP A 69 19.34 -0.50 12.20
C ASP A 69 18.99 0.84 11.52
N LEU A 70 19.33 1.92 12.20
CA LEU A 70 19.12 3.30 11.74
C LEU A 70 20.43 3.99 11.37
N SER A 71 21.51 3.23 11.22
CA SER A 71 22.81 3.77 10.84
C SER A 71 22.77 4.40 9.45
N LEU A 72 23.43 5.55 9.32
CA LEU A 72 23.59 6.22 8.04
C LEU A 72 24.80 5.63 7.31
N LYS A 73 24.62 5.32 6.03
CA LYS A 73 25.75 4.93 5.18
C LYS A 73 26.53 6.18 4.78
N ASN A 74 27.86 6.13 4.90
CA ASN A 74 28.72 7.21 4.44
C ASN A 74 28.68 7.30 2.91
N VAL A 75 28.14 8.40 2.39
CA VAL A 75 28.14 8.68 0.96
C VAL A 75 29.46 9.37 0.61
N VAL A 76 30.30 8.68 -0.16
CA VAL A 76 31.65 9.16 -0.54
C VAL A 76 31.58 10.22 -1.66
N GLU A 77 30.55 10.18 -2.52
CA GLU A 77 30.42 11.10 -3.65
C GLU A 77 29.10 11.86 -3.66
N MET A 78 29.19 13.19 -3.67
CA MET A 78 28.04 14.07 -3.89
C MET A 78 27.64 14.12 -5.36
N ALA A 79 26.76 13.22 -5.78
CA ALA A 79 26.19 13.24 -7.13
C ALA A 79 25.05 14.27 -7.23
N LYS A 80 25.27 15.36 -7.99
CA LYS A 80 24.24 16.38 -8.25
C LYS A 80 23.03 15.80 -9.01
N PHE A 81 23.27 14.83 -9.89
CA PHE A 81 22.29 14.18 -10.75
C PHE A 81 22.26 12.66 -10.54
N PRO A 82 21.16 11.96 -10.86
CA PRO A 82 21.11 10.50 -10.84
C PRO A 82 22.12 9.86 -11.78
N LEU A 83 22.77 8.80 -11.32
CA LEU A 83 23.73 7.99 -12.05
C LEU A 83 23.03 6.77 -12.65
N LEU A 84 23.28 6.51 -13.93
CA LEU A 84 22.84 5.27 -14.58
C LEU A 84 23.80 4.14 -14.20
N LEU A 85 23.39 3.28 -13.28
CA LEU A 85 24.21 2.17 -12.81
C LEU A 85 24.14 0.94 -13.73
N ARG A 86 22.96 0.71 -14.34
CA ARG A 86 22.76 -0.42 -15.25
C ARG A 86 21.89 -0.02 -16.42
N LYS A 87 22.26 -0.50 -17.60
CA LYS A 87 21.47 -0.38 -18.83
C LYS A 87 21.52 -1.72 -19.57
N SER A 88 20.35 -2.28 -19.83
CA SER A 88 20.17 -3.44 -20.70
C SER A 88 19.07 -3.14 -21.73
N SER A 89 18.79 -4.09 -22.61
CA SER A 89 17.62 -4.04 -23.51
C SER A 89 16.29 -4.05 -22.75
N TYR A 90 16.27 -4.59 -21.53
CA TYR A 90 15.04 -4.80 -20.75
C TYR A 90 14.93 -3.88 -19.55
N SER A 91 16.02 -3.27 -19.09
CA SER A 91 16.03 -2.51 -17.84
C SER A 91 17.01 -1.34 -17.80
N ARG A 92 16.67 -0.33 -17.02
CA ARG A 92 17.55 0.79 -16.64
C ARG A 92 17.46 1.03 -15.15
N LEU A 93 18.60 1.08 -14.48
CA LEU A 93 18.70 1.40 -13.05
C LEU A 93 19.40 2.75 -12.88
N TRP A 94 18.68 3.70 -12.32
CA TRP A 94 19.18 4.99 -11.90
C TRP A 94 19.29 5.05 -10.39
N TYR A 95 20.35 5.67 -9.90
CA TYR A 95 20.62 5.81 -8.48
C TYR A 95 21.11 7.21 -8.16
N LYS A 96 20.57 7.80 -7.11
CA LYS A 96 21.06 9.05 -6.55
C LYS A 96 21.14 8.93 -5.03
N PRO A 97 22.33 9.02 -4.42
CA PRO A 97 22.42 9.14 -2.98
C PRO A 97 21.86 10.48 -2.52
N ASP A 98 21.11 10.46 -1.44
CA ASP A 98 20.70 11.62 -0.66
C ASP A 98 21.93 12.15 0.09
N THR A 99 22.19 13.43 -0.15
CA THR A 99 23.31 14.18 0.42
C THR A 99 22.82 15.43 1.15
N MET A 100 21.49 15.63 1.19
CA MET A 100 20.87 16.85 1.72
C MET A 100 20.17 16.59 3.05
N PHE A 101 19.44 15.49 3.20
CA PHE A 101 18.60 15.27 4.37
C PHE A 101 19.20 14.33 5.42
N SER A 102 20.24 13.56 5.06
CA SER A 102 20.97 12.67 5.99
C SER A 102 20.03 11.81 6.85
N THR A 103 18.96 11.28 6.24
CA THR A 103 18.00 10.41 6.91
C THR A 103 18.17 8.96 6.43
N PRO A 104 17.87 7.94 7.27
CA PRO A 104 17.94 6.54 6.88
C PRO A 104 16.72 6.13 6.02
N LYS A 105 16.26 7.02 5.14
CA LYS A 105 15.08 6.84 4.29
C LYS A 105 15.50 6.71 2.82
N ALA A 106 14.82 5.85 2.08
CA ALA A 106 15.01 5.68 0.65
C ALA A 106 13.69 5.86 -0.08
N PHE A 107 13.81 6.18 -1.38
CA PHE A 107 12.70 6.27 -2.31
C PHE A 107 12.99 5.33 -3.47
N VAL A 108 12.08 4.39 -3.72
CA VAL A 108 12.22 3.44 -4.83
C VAL A 108 11.04 3.65 -5.76
N ARG A 109 11.34 3.90 -7.03
CA ARG A 109 10.37 3.99 -8.12
C ARG A 109 10.67 2.86 -9.11
N ILE A 110 9.65 2.10 -9.46
CA ILE A 110 9.75 1.05 -10.48
C ILE A 110 8.70 1.33 -11.55
N ASP A 111 9.16 1.67 -12.74
CA ASP A 111 8.36 1.93 -13.93
C ASP A 111 8.30 0.68 -14.81
N PHE A 112 7.12 0.10 -14.96
CA PHE A 112 6.87 -1.01 -15.88
C PHE A 112 6.31 -0.47 -17.18
N ASN A 113 7.14 -0.48 -18.22
CA ASN A 113 6.77 -0.04 -19.57
C ASN A 113 6.20 -1.23 -20.36
N CYS A 114 4.87 -1.25 -20.47
CA CYS A 114 4.04 -2.21 -21.14
C CYS A 114 3.31 -1.51 -22.32
N PRO A 115 3.80 -1.59 -23.56
CA PRO A 115 3.22 -0.86 -24.70
C PRO A 115 1.78 -1.27 -25.04
N TYR A 116 1.33 -2.43 -24.58
CA TYR A 116 -0.03 -2.93 -24.78
C TYR A 116 -0.98 -2.62 -23.62
N ALA A 117 -0.52 -1.97 -22.56
CA ALA A 117 -1.36 -1.68 -21.40
C ALA A 117 -2.35 -0.53 -21.63
N GLY A 118 -2.02 0.41 -22.52
CA GLY A 118 -2.86 1.57 -22.85
C GLY A 118 -3.17 1.68 -24.35
N ASN A 119 -3.10 0.58 -25.10
CA ASN A 119 -3.30 0.62 -26.55
C ASN A 119 -4.77 0.63 -26.99
N SER A 120 -5.70 0.35 -26.08
CA SER A 120 -7.15 0.47 -26.28
C SER A 120 -7.84 0.80 -24.95
N PRO A 121 -9.07 1.34 -24.97
CA PRO A 121 -9.84 1.60 -23.75
C PRO A 121 -10.02 0.35 -22.89
N GLU A 122 -10.20 -0.82 -23.51
CA GLU A 122 -10.32 -2.10 -22.80
C GLU A 122 -9.02 -2.47 -22.09
N ALA A 123 -7.88 -2.32 -22.76
CA ALA A 123 -6.57 -2.61 -22.17
C ALA A 123 -6.24 -1.68 -21.00
N GLU A 124 -6.61 -0.40 -21.11
CA GLU A 124 -6.44 0.60 -20.06
C GLU A 124 -7.24 0.23 -18.81
N VAL A 125 -8.53 -0.11 -18.98
CA VAL A 125 -9.39 -0.56 -17.88
C VAL A 125 -8.87 -1.86 -17.26
N LEU A 126 -8.41 -2.83 -18.06
CA LEU A 126 -7.84 -4.07 -17.54
C LEU A 126 -6.56 -3.81 -16.74
N THR A 127 -5.73 -2.86 -17.16
CA THR A 127 -4.52 -2.46 -16.44
C THR A 127 -4.87 -1.77 -15.11
N ASP A 128 -5.89 -0.91 -15.08
CA ASP A 128 -6.36 -0.30 -13.83
C ASP A 128 -6.92 -1.36 -12.86
N ILE A 129 -7.75 -2.29 -13.34
CA ILE A 129 -8.26 -3.40 -12.53
C ILE A 129 -7.11 -4.25 -12.00
N PHE A 130 -6.12 -4.57 -12.85
CA PHE A 130 -4.93 -5.32 -12.43
C PHE A 130 -4.16 -4.63 -11.30
N THR A 131 -3.90 -3.32 -11.42
CA THR A 131 -3.15 -2.59 -10.38
C THR A 131 -3.93 -2.51 -9.07
N ARG A 132 -5.26 -2.37 -9.12
CA ARG A 132 -6.13 -2.43 -7.93
C ARG A 132 -6.14 -3.80 -7.27
N LEU A 133 -6.26 -4.88 -8.04
CA LEU A 133 -6.22 -6.24 -7.52
C LEU A 133 -4.85 -6.56 -6.90
N LEU A 134 -3.77 -6.06 -7.51
CA LEU A 134 -2.44 -6.23 -6.97
C LEU A 134 -2.25 -5.45 -5.65
N MET A 135 -2.78 -4.24 -5.56
CA MET A 135 -2.80 -3.46 -4.32
C MET A 135 -3.55 -4.19 -3.21
N ASP A 136 -4.73 -4.73 -3.52
CA ASP A 136 -5.57 -5.48 -2.57
C ASP A 136 -4.87 -6.76 -2.09
N TYR A 137 -4.30 -7.54 -3.02
CA TYR A 137 -3.53 -8.75 -2.69
C TYR A 137 -2.34 -8.48 -1.75
N LEU A 138 -1.66 -7.34 -1.91
CA LEU A 138 -0.51 -6.98 -1.09
C LEU A 138 -0.91 -6.32 0.25
N ASN A 139 -2.15 -5.88 0.40
CA ASN A 139 -2.57 -5.01 1.49
C ASN A 139 -2.37 -5.64 2.87
N GLU A 140 -2.71 -6.92 3.05
CA GLU A 140 -2.57 -7.61 4.34
C GLU A 140 -1.11 -7.67 4.80
N TYR A 141 -0.20 -8.01 3.88
CA TYR A 141 1.23 -8.07 4.18
C TYR A 141 1.83 -6.67 4.39
N ALA A 142 1.48 -5.73 3.51
CA ALA A 142 2.04 -4.39 3.52
C ALA A 142 1.47 -3.50 4.64
N TYR A 143 0.36 -3.89 5.27
CA TYR A 143 -0.18 -3.21 6.45
C TYR A 143 0.87 -3.06 7.57
N TYR A 144 1.58 -4.15 7.88
CA TYR A 144 2.65 -4.14 8.88
C TYR A 144 3.78 -3.18 8.49
N ALA A 145 4.14 -3.12 7.20
CA ALA A 145 5.12 -2.19 6.67
C ALA A 145 4.67 -0.73 6.85
N GLN A 146 3.40 -0.43 6.56
CA GLN A 146 2.81 0.90 6.70
C GLN A 146 2.77 1.37 8.16
N VAL A 147 2.42 0.47 9.10
CA VAL A 147 2.48 0.77 10.54
C VAL A 147 3.93 1.06 10.99
N ALA A 148 4.93 0.43 10.37
CA ALA A 148 6.34 0.72 10.62
C ALA A 148 6.87 1.98 9.90
N GLY A 149 6.02 2.68 9.13
CA GLY A 149 6.35 3.90 8.40
C GLY A 149 6.97 3.67 7.02
N LEU A 150 6.78 2.49 6.44
CA LEU A 150 7.15 2.14 5.07
C LEU A 150 5.90 2.18 4.20
N TYR A 151 5.89 3.02 3.18
CA TYR A 151 4.69 3.21 2.36
C TYR A 151 4.91 2.74 0.94
N TYR A 152 3.85 2.25 0.32
CA TYR A 152 3.87 1.84 -1.08
C TYR A 152 2.59 2.27 -1.80
N ALA A 153 2.68 2.35 -3.13
CA ALA A 153 1.55 2.54 -4.02
C ALA A 153 1.85 1.89 -5.36
N ILE A 154 0.82 1.34 -6.00
CA ILE A 154 0.89 0.82 -7.35
C ILE A 154 -0.22 1.49 -8.13
N ASN A 155 0.13 2.16 -9.22
CA ASN A 155 -0.81 2.92 -10.05
C ASN A 155 -0.64 2.54 -11.52
N HIS A 156 -1.73 2.55 -12.28
CA HIS A 156 -1.65 2.48 -13.73
C HIS A 156 -1.03 3.77 -14.30
N THR A 157 -0.48 3.67 -15.50
CA THR A 157 0.09 4.79 -16.26
C THR A 157 -0.19 4.56 -17.75
N ASP A 158 -0.08 5.61 -18.57
CA ASP A 158 -0.31 5.53 -20.02
C ASP A 158 0.51 4.42 -20.72
N ASN A 159 1.69 4.12 -20.18
CA ASN A 159 2.62 3.15 -20.75
C ASN A 159 2.73 1.86 -19.92
N GLY A 160 1.78 1.54 -19.04
CA GLY A 160 1.87 0.38 -18.16
C GLY A 160 1.45 0.68 -16.73
N PHE A 161 2.33 0.42 -15.78
CA PHE A 161 2.06 0.72 -14.37
C PHE A 161 3.34 0.99 -13.61
N GLN A 162 3.19 1.54 -12.41
CA GLN A 162 4.31 2.04 -11.63
C GLN A 162 4.13 1.63 -10.17
N ALA A 163 5.18 1.06 -9.59
CA ALA A 163 5.26 0.79 -8.18
C ALA A 163 6.18 1.81 -7.51
N PHE A 164 5.71 2.38 -6.41
CA PHE A 164 6.42 3.37 -5.63
C PHE A 164 6.53 2.92 -4.20
N PHE A 165 7.70 3.12 -3.62
CA PHE A 165 7.95 2.92 -2.21
C PHE A 165 8.62 4.17 -1.67
N TRP A 166 8.07 4.74 -0.60
CA TRP A 166 8.59 5.95 0.01
C TRP A 166 8.73 5.82 1.52
N GLN A 167 9.69 6.58 2.05
CA GLN A 167 10.11 6.50 3.45
C GLN A 167 10.63 5.12 3.86
N THR A 168 11.04 4.33 2.87
CA THR A 168 11.61 3.01 3.08
C THR A 168 12.84 3.12 3.98
N ARG A 169 12.88 2.37 5.08
CA ARG A 169 14.08 2.27 5.91
C ARG A 169 15.02 1.22 5.35
N SER A 170 16.31 1.48 5.57
CA SER A 170 17.41 0.88 4.81
C SER A 170 17.67 -0.58 5.15
N ASP A 171 17.22 -0.97 6.33
CA ASP A 171 17.28 -2.30 6.92
C ASP A 171 16.03 -3.13 6.59
N SER A 172 14.87 -2.49 6.45
CA SER A 172 13.59 -3.16 6.12
C SER A 172 13.47 -3.58 4.66
N ILE A 173 14.30 -3.05 3.75
CA ILE A 173 14.33 -3.45 2.34
C ILE A 173 15.71 -3.97 1.94
N ARG A 174 15.83 -5.28 1.82
CA ARG A 174 16.88 -5.93 1.02
C ARG A 174 16.41 -6.05 -0.43
N CYS A 175 16.45 -4.93 -1.16
CA CYS A 175 16.46 -5.02 -2.63
C CYS A 175 17.82 -5.60 -3.05
N THR A 176 17.90 -6.91 -3.20
CA THR A 176 19.06 -7.55 -3.83
C THR A 176 19.00 -7.29 -5.32
N VAL A 177 19.44 -6.11 -5.77
CA VAL A 177 19.84 -5.93 -7.16
C VAL A 177 21.29 -6.37 -7.24
N GLU A 178 21.49 -7.68 -7.50
CA GLU A 178 22.76 -8.34 -7.84
C GLU A 178 24.01 -7.65 -7.26
N ASN A 179 24.29 -7.89 -5.97
CA ASN A 179 25.48 -7.41 -5.23
C ASN A 179 25.59 -5.91 -4.92
N SER A 180 24.57 -5.09 -5.25
CA SER A 180 24.55 -3.67 -4.86
C SER A 180 23.42 -3.42 -3.87
N THR A 181 23.73 -3.31 -2.57
CA THR A 181 22.73 -2.85 -1.60
C THR A 181 22.33 -1.42 -1.97
N VAL A 182 21.06 -1.16 -2.26
CA VAL A 182 20.55 0.21 -2.32
C VAL A 182 20.88 0.86 -0.98
N ALA A 183 21.75 1.86 -0.98
CA ALA A 183 22.24 2.45 0.24
C ALA A 183 21.15 3.26 0.93
N ALA A 184 21.23 3.34 2.26
CA ALA A 184 20.44 4.24 3.08
C ALA A 184 20.52 5.68 2.56
N GLY A 185 19.40 6.40 2.55
CA GLY A 185 19.39 7.77 2.03
C GLY A 185 19.56 7.77 0.52
N SER A 186 18.75 7.10 -0.28
CA SER A 186 18.91 7.16 -1.74
C SER A 186 17.60 7.05 -2.51
N ALA A 187 17.57 7.68 -3.67
CA ALA A 187 16.53 7.50 -4.67
C ALA A 187 17.01 6.49 -5.71
N ALA A 188 16.29 5.39 -5.87
CA ALA A 188 16.48 4.45 -6.95
C ALA A 188 15.28 4.52 -7.90
N ALA A 189 15.55 4.64 -9.20
CA ALA A 189 14.52 4.52 -10.22
C ALA A 189 14.88 3.36 -11.16
N ILE A 190 13.99 2.39 -11.27
CA ILE A 190 14.14 1.21 -12.11
C ILE A 190 13.11 1.31 -13.21
N SER A 191 13.52 1.27 -14.47
CA SER A 191 12.61 1.13 -15.60
C SER A 191 12.76 -0.27 -16.17
N LEU A 192 11.65 -0.98 -16.36
CA LEU A 192 11.56 -2.33 -16.91
C LEU A 192 10.70 -2.32 -18.18
N SER A 193 11.10 -3.08 -19.19
CA SER A 193 10.36 -3.24 -20.44
C SER A 193 9.64 -4.60 -20.45
N CYS A 194 8.32 -4.59 -20.55
CA CYS A 194 7.49 -5.78 -20.67
C CYS A 194 7.18 -6.05 -22.14
N THR A 195 8.06 -6.76 -22.84
CA THR A 195 7.86 -7.13 -24.26
C THR A 195 7.12 -8.46 -24.45
N SER A 196 6.71 -9.15 -23.38
CA SER A 196 5.92 -10.40 -23.43
C SER A 196 5.20 -10.65 -22.10
N PHE A 197 4.02 -11.27 -22.17
CA PHE A 197 3.21 -11.74 -21.04
C PHE A 197 4.01 -12.60 -20.03
N GLY A 198 5.12 -13.22 -20.44
CA GLY A 198 6.00 -13.99 -19.55
C GLY A 198 6.70 -13.16 -18.45
N VAL A 199 6.74 -11.83 -18.58
CA VAL A 199 7.32 -10.93 -17.56
C VAL A 199 6.35 -10.69 -16.39
N PHE A 200 5.03 -10.89 -16.57
CA PHE A 200 4.05 -10.83 -15.46
C PHE A 200 4.32 -11.89 -14.39
N ALA A 201 4.80 -13.08 -14.77
CA ALA A 201 5.22 -14.12 -13.83
C ALA A 201 6.52 -13.77 -13.09
N SER A 202 7.45 -13.07 -13.77
CA SER A 202 8.66 -12.51 -13.13
C SER A 202 8.35 -11.34 -12.20
N LEU A 203 7.21 -10.66 -12.40
CA LEU A 203 6.70 -9.57 -11.57
C LEU A 203 6.20 -10.07 -10.21
N CYS A 204 5.52 -11.21 -10.18
CA CYS A 204 5.26 -11.94 -8.94
C CYS A 204 6.58 -12.30 -8.25
N PHE A 205 7.59 -12.77 -9.00
CA PHE A 205 8.90 -13.12 -8.42
C PHE A 205 9.67 -11.91 -7.87
N ALA A 206 9.58 -10.74 -8.53
CA ALA A 206 10.24 -9.51 -8.10
C ALA A 206 9.55 -8.85 -6.90
N LEU A 207 8.22 -8.99 -6.77
CA LEU A 207 7.48 -8.58 -5.58
C LEU A 207 7.66 -9.60 -4.43
N LEU A 208 7.80 -10.89 -4.74
CA LEU A 208 8.19 -11.95 -3.80
C LEU A 208 9.63 -11.80 -3.28
N LEU A 209 10.50 -11.00 -3.91
CA LEU A 209 11.81 -10.65 -3.32
C LEU A 209 11.68 -9.79 -2.04
N PHE A 210 10.50 -9.24 -1.75
CA PHE A 210 10.19 -8.52 -0.51
C PHE A 210 9.44 -9.38 0.53
N SER A 211 8.92 -10.54 0.14
CA SER A 211 8.47 -11.57 1.06
C SER A 211 9.63 -12.54 1.25
N SER A 212 10.27 -12.50 2.40
CA SER A 212 11.16 -13.58 2.84
C SER A 212 10.54 -14.95 2.54
N LEU A 213 11.04 -15.67 1.53
CA LEU A 213 10.95 -17.11 1.48
C LEU A 213 12.02 -17.63 2.45
N PRO A 214 11.66 -18.22 3.60
CA PRO A 214 12.34 -19.44 4.00
C PRO A 214 11.76 -20.55 3.12
N PHE A 215 12.57 -21.08 2.20
CA PHE A 215 12.35 -22.46 1.78
C PHE A 215 12.59 -23.36 3.00
N SER A 216 11.57 -24.09 3.43
CA SER A 216 11.75 -25.33 4.20
C SER A 216 10.46 -26.16 4.20
N PHE A 217 10.44 -27.20 3.37
CA PHE A 217 10.29 -28.58 3.85
C PHE A 217 11.49 -29.38 3.34
#